data_AF-A0A0D6KF44-F1
#
_entry.id   AF-A0A0D6KF44-F1
#
_cell.length_a   1.000
_cell.length_b   1.000
_cell.length_c   1.000
_cell.angle_alpha   90.00
_cell.angle_beta   90.00
_cell.angle_gamma   90.00
#
_symmetry.space_group_name_H-M   'P 1'
#
loop_
_entity.id
_entity.type
_entity.pdbx_description
1 polymer ?
#
loop_
_entity_poly.entity_id
_entity_poly.type
_entity_poly.pdbx_seq_one_letter_code
_entity_poly.pdbx_strand_id
1 'polypeptide(L)'
;MLLLYGSYSKLSRKAPPSLVQLETGKSIKVASIGSLERTPQVILHFVSDTMTLMMNWSGTLPSTTVEEAAKPKPDPGIDIRSSSNGSGKVTSSAWQASHALSEDFRKEFLQILAEITPPAVFKGTTQVVLVPLSIQPPIKIAEGKWKVKMVANLSIFDQGNKLGEVIPFNKEIFVQAVEAPDMSTTNDGLAAAIYQMRASGLEIYAIRDLPQENL
;
A
#
# COMPACT_ATOMS: atom_id res chain seq x y z
N MET A 1 -50.56 18.72 32.11
CA MET A 1 -50.47 18.18 30.73
C MET A 1 -49.49 19.07 29.96
N LEU A 2 -48.25 18.67 29.65
CA LEU A 2 -47.83 17.84 28.49
C LEU A 2 -48.27 18.52 27.16
N LEU A 3 -47.42 18.93 26.21
CA LEU A 3 -46.21 18.28 25.68
C LEU A 3 -45.28 19.21 24.88
N LEU A 4 -44.00 18.84 24.91
CA LEU A 4 -42.89 19.28 24.05
C LEU A 4 -43.12 18.82 22.58
N TYR A 5 -43.33 19.76 21.65
CA TYR A 5 -43.33 19.50 20.21
C TYR A 5 -42.18 20.28 19.56
N GLY A 6 -41.00 19.66 19.40
CA GLY A 6 -39.90 20.42 18.79
C GLY A 6 -38.57 19.72 18.50
N SER A 7 -38.49 18.38 18.39
CA SER A 7 -37.17 17.76 18.14
C SER A 7 -37.12 16.56 17.18
N TYR A 8 -38.18 16.23 16.44
CA TYR A 8 -38.19 15.04 15.58
C TYR A 8 -37.67 15.25 14.14
N SER A 9 -37.36 16.47 13.71
CA SER A 9 -37.01 16.74 12.29
C SER A 9 -35.54 16.45 11.92
N LYS A 10 -34.67 16.09 12.86
CA LYS A 10 -33.25 15.80 12.57
C LYS A 10 -32.92 14.33 12.34
N LEU A 11 -33.84 13.40 12.60
CA LEU A 11 -33.59 11.95 12.41
C LEU A 11 -33.84 11.46 10.97
N SER A 12 -34.51 12.26 10.12
CA SER A 12 -34.98 11.85 8.79
C SER A 12 -34.00 12.13 7.63
N ARG A 13 -32.76 12.57 7.90
CA ARG A 13 -31.78 12.96 6.85
C ARG A 13 -30.64 11.95 6.65
N LYS A 14 -30.83 10.67 6.99
CA LYS A 14 -29.85 9.64 6.63
C LYS A 14 -30.19 9.13 5.23
N ALA A 15 -29.26 9.28 4.29
CA ALA A 15 -29.44 8.77 2.93
C ALA A 15 -29.84 7.27 2.98
N PRO A 16 -30.84 6.85 2.19
CA PRO A 16 -31.30 5.46 2.21
C PRO A 16 -30.12 4.52 1.87
N PRO A 17 -30.02 3.37 2.55
CA PRO A 17 -28.97 2.40 2.26
C PRO A 17 -29.07 1.94 0.81
N SER A 18 -27.95 1.95 0.09
CA SER A 18 -27.89 1.43 -1.27
C SER A 18 -27.78 -0.10 -1.21
N LEU A 19 -28.42 -0.80 -2.14
CA LEU A 19 -28.32 -2.24 -2.29
C LEU A 19 -27.50 -2.52 -3.54
N VAL A 20 -26.42 -3.30 -3.40
CA VAL A 20 -25.64 -3.79 -4.53
C VAL A 20 -25.85 -5.29 -4.63
N GLN A 21 -26.21 -5.77 -5.83
CA GLN A 21 -26.31 -7.18 -6.13
C GLN A 21 -25.02 -7.62 -6.81
N LEU A 22 -24.36 -8.62 -6.23
CA LEU A 22 -23.16 -9.23 -6.81
C LEU A 22 -23.57 -10.15 -7.96
N GLU A 23 -22.66 -10.43 -8.89
CA GLU A 23 -22.88 -11.38 -10.00
C GLU A 23 -23.29 -12.78 -9.53
N THR A 24 -22.97 -13.12 -8.27
CA THR A 24 -23.39 -14.34 -7.59
C THR A 24 -24.86 -14.35 -7.16
N GLY A 25 -25.62 -13.29 -7.44
CA GLY A 25 -27.01 -13.11 -7.03
C GLY A 25 -27.20 -12.63 -5.58
N LYS A 26 -26.11 -12.61 -4.78
CA LYS A 26 -26.13 -12.14 -3.39
C LYS A 26 -26.27 -10.62 -3.33
N SER A 27 -27.26 -10.15 -2.56
CA SER A 27 -27.43 -8.71 -2.28
C SER A 27 -26.71 -8.32 -1.00
N ILE A 28 -25.95 -7.23 -1.05
CA ILE A 28 -25.29 -6.62 0.10
C ILE A 28 -25.89 -5.23 0.36
N LYS A 29 -26.27 -4.96 1.61
CA LYS A 29 -26.65 -3.61 2.04
C LYS A 29 -25.36 -2.82 2.23
N VAL A 30 -25.21 -1.73 1.49
CA VAL A 30 -24.06 -0.83 1.61
C VAL A 30 -24.53 0.52 2.14
N ALA A 31 -23.73 1.11 3.02
CA ALA A 31 -23.88 2.52 3.32
C ALA A 31 -23.49 3.31 2.07
N SER A 32 -24.31 4.27 1.65
CA SER A 32 -23.96 5.17 0.55
C SER A 32 -22.73 5.98 0.96
N ILE A 33 -21.57 5.66 0.37
CA ILE A 33 -20.34 6.45 0.47
C ILE A 33 -20.13 7.13 -0.88
N GLY A 34 -19.60 8.35 -0.90
CA GLY A 34 -19.26 9.02 -2.17
C GLY A 34 -18.31 8.16 -3.00
N SER A 35 -18.32 8.29 -4.33
CA SER A 35 -17.44 7.53 -5.22
C SER A 35 -15.96 7.68 -4.88
N LEU A 36 -15.59 8.84 -4.33
CA LEU A 36 -14.24 9.16 -3.87
C LEU A 36 -14.00 8.86 -2.40
N GLU A 37 -14.98 8.35 -1.64
CA GLU A 37 -14.80 8.03 -0.23
C GLU A 37 -14.33 6.58 -0.06
N ARG A 38 -13.50 6.35 0.95
CA ARG A 38 -13.10 5.01 1.40
C ARG A 38 -13.22 4.92 2.91
N THR A 39 -13.49 3.73 3.42
CA THR A 39 -13.52 3.50 4.86
C THR A 39 -12.09 3.56 5.42
N PRO A 40 -11.91 3.98 6.68
CA PRO A 40 -10.58 4.01 7.30
C PRO A 40 -9.84 2.68 7.20
N GLN A 41 -10.55 1.55 7.34
CA GLN A 41 -9.98 0.20 7.28
C GLN A 41 -9.39 -0.11 5.90
N VAL A 42 -10.08 0.27 4.82
CA VAL A 42 -9.58 0.06 3.45
C VAL A 42 -8.31 0.86 3.21
N ILE A 43 -8.27 2.12 3.67
CA ILE A 43 -7.08 2.98 3.53
C ILE A 43 -5.90 2.41 4.33
N LEU A 44 -6.14 1.94 5.57
CA LEU A 44 -5.11 1.36 6.42
C LEU A 44 -4.53 0.08 5.85
N HIS A 45 -5.38 -0.84 5.38
CA HIS A 45 -4.92 -2.08 4.73
C HIS A 45 -4.14 -1.76 3.46
N PHE A 46 -4.68 -0.89 2.60
CA PHE A 46 -3.98 -0.45 1.38
C PHE A 46 -2.58 0.08 1.71
N VAL A 47 -2.45 1.02 2.65
CA VAL A 47 -1.15 1.57 3.04
C VAL A 47 -0.24 0.51 3.63
N SER A 48 -0.74 -0.33 4.54
CA SER A 48 0.06 -1.38 5.17
C SER A 48 0.61 -2.38 4.16
N ASP A 49 -0.25 -2.90 3.30
CA ASP A 49 0.09 -3.93 2.32
C ASP A 49 1.04 -3.38 1.26
N THR A 50 0.74 -2.20 0.71
CA THR A 50 1.58 -1.54 -0.28
C THR A 50 2.97 -1.22 0.29
N MET A 51 3.07 -0.64 1.48
CA MET A 51 4.37 -0.35 2.09
C MET A 51 5.15 -1.62 2.44
N THR A 52 4.47 -2.66 2.92
CA THR A 52 5.11 -3.96 3.22
C THR A 52 5.68 -4.58 1.95
N LEU A 53 4.93 -4.61 0.84
CA LEU A 53 5.40 -5.16 -0.43
C LEU A 53 6.56 -4.35 -1.03
N MET A 54 6.57 -3.02 -0.85
CA MET A 54 7.62 -2.14 -1.34
C MET A 54 8.92 -2.22 -0.53
N MET A 55 8.82 -2.43 0.79
CA MET A 55 9.96 -2.30 1.71
C MET A 55 10.47 -3.65 2.25
N ASN A 56 9.74 -4.75 2.06
CA ASN A 56 10.25 -6.09 2.36
C ASN A 56 11.05 -6.63 1.18
N TRP A 57 12.34 -6.85 1.39
CA TRP A 57 13.26 -7.37 0.39
C TRP A 57 13.90 -8.66 0.89
N SER A 58 13.36 -9.80 0.47
CA SER A 58 13.84 -11.12 0.90
C SER A 58 14.91 -11.73 -0.01
N GLY A 59 15.11 -11.17 -1.21
CA GLY A 59 15.95 -11.77 -2.26
C GLY A 59 15.31 -12.94 -2.99
N THR A 60 14.02 -13.22 -2.75
CA THR A 60 13.27 -14.31 -3.35
C THR A 60 11.99 -13.80 -3.99
N LEU A 61 11.56 -14.45 -5.07
CA LEU A 61 10.26 -14.16 -5.68
C LEU A 61 9.12 -14.48 -4.70
N PRO A 62 8.01 -13.72 -4.74
CA PRO A 62 6.85 -14.02 -3.92
C PRO A 62 6.30 -15.40 -4.28
N SER A 63 6.14 -16.27 -3.29
CA SER A 63 5.59 -17.61 -3.48
C SER A 63 4.09 -17.54 -3.68
N THR A 64 3.58 -18.18 -4.73
CA THR A 64 2.13 -18.30 -4.99
C THR A 64 1.55 -19.64 -4.57
N THR A 65 2.42 -20.62 -4.30
CA THR A 65 2.03 -21.98 -3.86
C THR A 65 2.87 -22.45 -2.66
N VAL A 66 2.41 -23.51 -1.99
CA VAL A 66 3.11 -24.13 -0.86
C VAL A 66 4.45 -24.72 -1.31
N GLU A 67 4.50 -25.28 -2.53
CA GLU A 67 5.70 -25.83 -3.12
C GLU A 67 6.75 -24.76 -3.39
N GLU A 68 6.33 -23.57 -3.85
CA GLU A 68 7.21 -22.42 -4.04
C GLU A 68 7.68 -21.82 -2.72
N ALA A 69 6.86 -21.89 -1.67
CA ALA A 69 7.27 -21.49 -0.32
C ALA A 69 8.32 -22.46 0.26
N ALA A 70 8.21 -23.75 -0.04
CA ALA A 70 9.19 -24.76 0.37
C ALA A 70 10.52 -24.66 -0.40
N LYS A 71 10.51 -24.10 -1.62
CA LYS A 71 11.71 -23.89 -2.45
C LYS A 71 11.70 -22.49 -3.07
N PRO A 72 12.04 -21.45 -2.28
CA PRO A 72 12.02 -20.07 -2.75
C PRO A 72 12.95 -19.88 -3.95
N LYS A 73 12.42 -19.31 -5.03
CA LYS A 73 13.20 -18.96 -6.23
C LYS A 73 13.91 -17.63 -5.98
N PRO A 74 15.21 -17.49 -6.31
CA PRO A 74 15.91 -16.21 -6.21
C PRO A 74 15.22 -15.14 -7.07
N ASP A 75 15.13 -13.91 -6.54
CA ASP A 75 14.63 -12.75 -7.28
C ASP A 75 15.80 -12.10 -8.07
N PRO A 76 15.79 -12.11 -9.41
CA PRO A 76 16.83 -11.44 -10.20
C PRO A 76 16.75 -9.91 -10.12
N GLY A 77 15.63 -9.38 -9.57
CA GLY A 77 15.30 -7.97 -9.47
C GLY A 77 15.11 -7.28 -10.82
N ILE A 78 14.61 -6.05 -10.77
CA ILE A 78 14.27 -5.24 -11.94
C ILE A 78 15.17 -4.02 -11.95
N ASP A 79 15.84 -3.80 -13.09
CA ASP A 79 16.77 -2.69 -13.27
C ASP A 79 16.01 -1.38 -13.43
N ILE A 80 16.36 -0.40 -12.59
CA ILE A 80 15.84 0.95 -12.63
C ILE A 80 16.99 1.88 -13.02
N ARG A 81 16.75 2.73 -14.01
CA ARG A 81 17.70 3.76 -14.40
C ARG A 81 17.79 4.80 -13.27
N SER A 82 18.84 4.73 -12.45
CA SER A 82 19.07 5.69 -11.36
C SER A 82 19.61 7.02 -11.90
N SER A 83 19.40 8.06 -11.12
CA SER A 83 19.87 9.42 -11.36
C SER A 83 21.41 9.55 -11.26
N SER A 84 22.06 8.69 -10.46
CA SER A 84 23.50 8.73 -10.20
C SER A 84 24.28 7.77 -11.12
N ASN A 85 24.37 8.06 -12.42
CA ASN A 85 25.27 7.42 -13.42
C ASN A 85 25.41 5.86 -13.40
N GLY A 86 24.48 5.14 -12.78
CA GLY A 86 24.48 3.68 -12.64
C GLY A 86 23.07 3.11 -12.71
N SER A 87 22.94 1.83 -13.05
CA SER A 87 21.70 1.07 -12.92
C SER A 87 21.54 0.64 -11.46
N GLY A 88 20.45 1.06 -10.81
CA GLY A 88 20.02 0.48 -9.53
C GLY A 88 19.05 -0.67 -9.79
N LYS A 89 18.73 -1.46 -8.76
CA LYS A 89 17.83 -2.61 -8.89
C LYS A 89 16.83 -2.63 -7.74
N VAL A 90 15.58 -2.96 -8.05
CA VAL A 90 14.50 -3.15 -7.05
C VAL A 90 14.03 -4.60 -7.07
N THR A 91 13.43 -5.07 -5.98
CA THR A 91 12.80 -6.39 -5.97
C THR A 91 11.58 -6.42 -6.90
N SER A 92 11.26 -7.60 -7.41
CA SER A 92 10.08 -7.81 -8.25
C SER A 92 8.78 -7.44 -7.52
N SER A 93 8.70 -7.73 -6.21
CA SER A 93 7.56 -7.34 -5.36
C SER A 93 7.42 -5.82 -5.25
N ALA A 94 8.52 -5.11 -5.06
CA ALA A 94 8.49 -3.67 -4.90
C ALA A 94 8.15 -2.96 -6.20
N TRP A 95 8.66 -3.46 -7.33
CA TRP A 95 8.27 -2.96 -8.64
C TRP A 95 6.78 -3.18 -8.92
N GLN A 96 6.23 -4.35 -8.59
CA GLN A 96 4.79 -4.62 -8.72
C GLN A 96 3.97 -3.69 -7.82
N ALA A 97 4.34 -3.57 -6.54
CA ALA A 97 3.67 -2.70 -5.59
C ALA A 97 3.77 -1.22 -5.96
N SER A 98 4.80 -0.81 -6.71
CA SER A 98 4.93 0.56 -7.20
C SER A 98 3.77 1.00 -8.09
N HIS A 99 2.99 0.06 -8.67
CA HIS A 99 1.78 0.39 -9.42
C HIS A 99 0.64 0.93 -8.55
N ALA A 100 0.71 0.77 -7.24
CA ALA A 100 -0.17 1.44 -6.27
C ALA A 100 0.22 2.92 -6.04
N LEU A 101 1.33 3.39 -6.63
CA LEU A 101 1.74 4.79 -6.59
C LEU A 101 1.16 5.55 -7.79
N SER A 102 0.89 6.85 -7.64
CA SER A 102 0.55 7.73 -8.77
C SER A 102 1.69 7.73 -9.79
N GLU A 103 1.38 7.82 -11.09
CA GLU A 103 2.36 7.66 -12.16
C GLU A 103 3.57 8.61 -12.04
N ASP A 104 3.31 9.88 -11.74
CA ASP A 104 4.33 10.91 -11.58
C ASP A 104 5.29 10.60 -10.42
N PHE A 105 4.75 10.15 -9.29
CA PHE A 105 5.53 9.82 -8.09
C PHE A 105 6.29 8.49 -8.23
N ARG A 106 5.71 7.51 -8.93
CA ARG A 106 6.23 6.14 -9.04
C ARG A 106 7.66 6.11 -9.57
N LYS A 107 7.96 6.89 -10.60
CA LYS A 107 9.28 6.91 -11.24
C LYS A 107 10.37 7.38 -10.28
N GLU A 108 10.13 8.50 -9.60
CA GLU A 108 11.07 9.06 -8.62
C GLU A 108 11.24 8.10 -7.43
N PHE A 109 10.13 7.57 -6.92
CA PHE A 109 10.17 6.61 -5.81
C PHE A 109 10.98 5.36 -6.15
N LEU A 110 10.80 4.78 -7.35
CA LEU A 110 11.57 3.61 -7.79
C LEU A 110 13.07 3.92 -7.92
N GLN A 111 13.45 5.14 -8.29
CA GLN A 111 14.86 5.53 -8.36
C GLN A 111 15.48 5.58 -6.96
N ILE A 112 14.79 6.21 -6.01
CA ILE A 112 15.21 6.23 -4.60
C ILE A 112 15.29 4.79 -4.07
N LEU A 113 14.28 3.97 -4.34
CA LEU A 113 14.24 2.59 -3.89
C LEU A 113 15.42 1.77 -4.43
N ALA A 114 15.76 1.96 -5.71
CA ALA A 114 16.88 1.30 -6.36
C ALA A 114 18.25 1.72 -5.79
N GLU A 115 18.35 2.92 -5.22
CA GLU A 115 19.55 3.44 -4.56
C GLU A 115 19.70 2.89 -3.12
N ILE A 116 18.59 2.69 -2.42
CA ILE A 116 18.60 2.20 -1.03
C ILE A 116 18.51 0.68 -0.89
N THR A 117 18.13 -0.04 -1.95
CA THR A 117 18.05 -1.51 -1.93
C THR A 117 19.46 -2.12 -1.94
N PRO A 118 19.89 -2.83 -0.89
CA PRO A 118 21.23 -3.41 -0.86
C PRO A 118 21.41 -4.44 -1.98
N PRO A 119 22.49 -4.38 -2.79
CA PRO A 119 22.73 -5.36 -3.85
C PRO A 119 22.82 -6.81 -3.36
N ALA A 120 23.16 -6.99 -2.08
CA ALA A 120 23.26 -8.28 -1.39
C ALA A 120 21.89 -8.99 -1.22
N VAL A 121 20.77 -8.25 -1.31
CA VAL A 121 19.41 -8.82 -1.37
C VAL A 121 19.30 -9.80 -2.53
N PHE A 122 19.73 -9.40 -3.74
CA PHE A 122 19.63 -10.23 -4.95
C PHE A 122 20.62 -11.41 -4.96
N LYS A 123 21.55 -11.44 -3.99
CA LYS A 123 22.46 -12.57 -3.76
C LYS A 123 21.93 -13.53 -2.68
N GLY A 124 20.81 -13.20 -2.03
CA GLY A 124 20.23 -13.98 -0.93
C GLY A 124 21.05 -13.95 0.36
N THR A 125 21.98 -13.01 0.49
CA THR A 125 22.84 -12.87 1.68
C THR A 125 22.33 -11.84 2.68
N THR A 126 21.40 -10.99 2.24
CA THR A 126 20.78 -9.91 3.02
C THR A 126 19.27 -9.97 2.84
N GLN A 127 18.53 -9.69 3.92
CA GLN A 127 17.09 -9.50 3.89
C GLN A 127 16.74 -8.21 4.62
N VAL A 128 15.78 -7.46 4.09
CA VAL A 128 15.24 -6.25 4.73
C VAL A 128 13.77 -6.47 5.00
N VAL A 129 13.33 -6.19 6.22
CA VAL A 129 11.94 -6.34 6.64
C VAL A 129 11.46 -5.05 7.26
N LEU A 130 10.37 -4.50 6.72
CA LEU A 130 9.59 -3.47 7.35
C LEU A 130 8.83 -4.06 8.54
N VAL A 131 9.04 -3.47 9.70
CA VAL A 131 8.37 -3.81 10.95
C VAL A 131 7.53 -2.61 11.38
N PRO A 132 6.24 -2.58 11.04
CA PRO A 132 5.33 -1.54 11.52
C PRO A 132 5.20 -1.59 13.04
N LEU A 133 5.42 -0.45 13.70
CA LEU A 133 5.18 -0.29 15.13
C LEU A 133 3.82 0.35 15.40
N SER A 134 3.43 1.31 14.56
CA SER A 134 2.13 1.96 14.62
C SER A 134 1.74 2.53 13.26
N ILE A 135 0.47 2.36 12.88
CA ILE A 135 -0.13 3.03 11.73
C ILE A 135 -1.34 3.79 12.26
N GLN A 136 -1.28 5.12 12.24
CA GLN A 136 -2.33 5.96 12.78
C GLN A 136 -3.56 5.98 11.86
N PRO A 137 -4.77 6.17 12.40
CA PRO A 137 -5.97 6.31 11.59
C PRO A 137 -5.83 7.39 10.50
N PRO A 138 -6.39 7.17 9.29
CA PRO A 138 -6.28 8.11 8.19
C PRO A 138 -7.00 9.43 8.54
N ILE A 139 -6.29 10.53 8.35
CA ILE A 139 -6.81 11.89 8.51
C ILE A 139 -7.23 12.38 7.13
N LYS A 140 -8.51 12.68 6.96
CA LYS A 140 -9.00 13.29 5.72
C LYS A 140 -8.46 14.72 5.59
N ILE A 141 -7.82 15.02 4.47
CA ILE A 141 -7.20 16.34 4.20
C ILE A 141 -7.89 17.08 3.06
N ALA A 142 -8.60 16.36 2.18
CA ALA A 142 -9.46 16.88 1.13
C ALA A 142 -10.47 15.80 0.71
N GLU A 143 -11.40 16.15 -0.18
CA GLU A 143 -12.28 15.15 -0.80
C GLU A 143 -11.45 14.10 -1.54
N GLY A 144 -11.72 12.82 -1.26
CA GLY A 144 -10.94 11.71 -1.80
C GLY A 144 -9.45 11.72 -1.45
N LYS A 145 -9.00 12.47 -0.42
CA LYS A 145 -7.59 12.52 -0.04
C LYS A 145 -7.39 12.39 1.47
N TRP A 146 -6.41 11.57 1.83
CA TRP A 146 -6.08 11.28 3.22
C TRP A 146 -4.58 11.31 3.46
N LYS A 147 -4.23 11.51 4.73
CA LYS A 147 -2.88 11.36 5.27
C LYS A 147 -2.86 10.25 6.31
N VAL A 148 -1.88 9.36 6.22
CA VAL A 148 -1.62 8.29 7.18
C VAL A 148 -0.22 8.48 7.76
N LYS A 149 -0.08 8.40 9.08
CA LYS A 149 1.23 8.39 9.74
C LYS A 149 1.62 6.96 10.04
N MET A 150 2.81 6.56 9.62
CA MET A 150 3.41 5.25 9.89
C MET A 150 4.69 5.44 10.69
N VAL A 151 4.77 4.76 11.83
CA VAL A 151 5.99 4.61 12.63
C VAL A 151 6.40 3.15 12.48
N ALA A 152 7.59 2.92 11.93
CA ALA A 152 8.09 1.59 11.61
C ALA A 152 9.61 1.56 11.70
N ASN A 153 10.17 0.36 11.61
CA ASN A 153 11.59 0.14 11.44
C ASN A 153 11.85 -0.69 10.17
N LEU A 154 13.01 -0.50 9.56
CA LEU A 154 13.59 -1.45 8.62
C LEU A 154 14.64 -2.27 9.37
N SER A 155 14.39 -3.57 9.49
CA SER A 155 15.35 -4.51 10.06
C SER A 155 16.12 -5.19 8.94
N ILE A 156 17.43 -5.01 8.91
CA ILE A 156 18.35 -5.59 7.93
C ILE A 156 19.02 -6.79 8.57
N PHE A 157 18.87 -7.96 7.96
CA PHE A 157 19.45 -9.22 8.41
C PHE A 157 20.48 -9.69 7.39
N ASP A 158 21.72 -9.89 7.84
CA ASP A 158 22.78 -10.47 7.03
C ASP A 158 23.15 -11.87 7.52
N GLN A 159 23.64 -12.74 6.63
CA GLN A 159 24.06 -14.10 6.98
C GLN A 159 25.09 -14.16 8.13
N GLY A 160 25.90 -13.10 8.31
CA GLY A 160 26.90 -12.98 9.40
C GLY A 160 26.41 -12.27 10.67
N ASN A 161 25.31 -11.51 10.61
CA ASN A 161 24.78 -10.75 11.74
C ASN A 161 23.26 -10.94 11.85
N LYS A 162 22.88 -11.98 12.60
CA LYS A 162 21.46 -12.32 12.84
C LYS A 162 20.77 -11.40 13.85
N LEU A 163 21.51 -10.56 14.58
CA LEU A 163 20.92 -9.56 15.48
C LEU A 163 20.26 -8.42 14.68
N GLY A 164 20.71 -8.22 13.45
CA GLY A 164 20.17 -7.28 12.49
C GLY A 164 20.49 -5.82 12.81
N GLU A 165 20.59 -4.99 11.77
CA GLU A 165 20.63 -3.53 11.90
C GLU A 165 19.20 -3.00 11.83
N VAL A 166 18.87 -2.02 12.69
CA VAL A 166 17.53 -1.44 12.75
C VAL A 166 17.60 0.04 12.36
N ILE A 167 16.90 0.40 11.29
CA ILE A 167 16.82 1.77 10.79
C ILE A 167 15.39 2.29 11.00
N PRO A 168 15.19 3.41 11.72
CA PRO A 168 13.87 4.02 11.85
C PRO A 168 13.29 4.42 10.49
N PHE A 169 12.02 4.06 10.28
CA PHE A 169 11.27 4.32 9.05
C PHE A 169 9.94 4.99 9.37
N ASN A 170 10.02 6.26 9.76
CA ASN A 170 8.85 7.04 10.14
C ASN A 170 8.40 7.91 8.98
N LYS A 171 7.15 7.76 8.54
CA LYS A 171 6.64 8.36 7.31
C LYS A 171 5.24 8.96 7.46
N GLU A 172 5.02 10.08 6.78
CA GLU A 172 3.69 10.55 6.39
C GLU A 172 3.40 10.08 4.96
N ILE A 173 2.30 9.36 4.79
CA ILE A 173 1.88 8.75 3.53
C ILE A 173 0.60 9.43 3.08
N PHE A 174 0.62 9.96 1.87
CA PHE A 174 -0.49 10.71 1.29
C PHE A 174 -1.18 9.87 0.23
N VAL A 175 -2.47 9.64 0.44
CA VAL A 175 -3.30 8.72 -0.35
C VAL A 175 -4.43 9.49 -1.01
N GLN A 176 -4.74 9.16 -2.26
CA GLN A 176 -5.90 9.69 -2.95
C GLN A 176 -6.75 8.59 -3.58
N ALA A 177 -8.06 8.83 -3.68
CA ALA A 177 -8.98 7.97 -4.40
C ALA A 177 -8.78 8.16 -5.90
N VAL A 178 -8.81 7.04 -6.62
CA VAL A 178 -8.79 6.97 -8.08
C VAL A 178 -9.87 6.03 -8.56
N GLU A 179 -10.21 6.13 -9.84
CA GLU A 179 -11.07 5.16 -10.49
C GLU A 179 -10.36 3.80 -10.49
N ALA A 180 -11.07 2.76 -10.03
CA ALA A 180 -10.54 1.42 -10.04
C ALA A 180 -10.52 0.91 -11.50
N PRO A 181 -9.46 0.22 -11.93
CA PRO A 181 -9.42 -0.35 -13.27
C PRO A 181 -10.54 -1.38 -13.47
N ASP A 182 -11.07 -1.50 -14.70
CA ASP A 182 -12.10 -2.50 -15.02
C ASP A 182 -11.51 -3.92 -15.11
N MET A 183 -12.15 -4.90 -14.47
CA MET A 183 -11.70 -6.30 -14.52
C MET A 183 -11.80 -6.94 -15.91
N SER A 184 -12.74 -6.48 -16.74
CA SER A 184 -13.10 -7.10 -18.03
C SER A 184 -11.98 -7.12 -19.07
N THR A 185 -10.88 -6.39 -18.83
CA THR A 185 -9.72 -6.31 -19.73
C THR A 185 -8.53 -7.18 -19.33
N THR A 186 -8.64 -7.99 -18.27
CA THR A 186 -7.46 -8.63 -17.63
C THR A 186 -7.25 -10.07 -18.12
N ASN A 187 -6.47 -10.26 -19.19
CA ASN A 187 -6.07 -11.59 -19.70
C ASN A 187 -4.56 -11.90 -19.55
N ASP A 188 -3.80 -11.08 -18.81
CA ASP A 188 -2.35 -11.25 -18.63
C ASP A 188 -1.93 -11.11 -17.15
N GLY A 189 -0.93 -11.89 -16.72
CA GLY A 189 -0.50 -12.00 -15.33
C GLY A 189 0.01 -10.69 -14.73
N LEU A 190 0.64 -9.82 -15.55
CA LEU A 190 1.06 -8.49 -15.12
C LEU A 190 -0.14 -7.56 -14.94
N ALA A 191 -1.11 -7.58 -15.87
CA ALA A 191 -2.32 -6.78 -15.77
C ALA A 191 -3.13 -7.16 -14.52
N ALA A 192 -3.18 -8.46 -14.17
CA ALA A 192 -3.81 -8.92 -12.95
C ALA A 192 -3.12 -8.40 -11.69
N ALA A 193 -1.78 -8.40 -11.62
CA ALA A 193 -1.05 -7.84 -10.49
C ALA A 193 -1.30 -6.33 -10.32
N ILE A 194 -1.30 -5.58 -11.43
CA ILE A 194 -1.60 -4.13 -11.43
C ILE A 194 -3.05 -3.89 -10.98
N TYR A 195 -3.99 -4.68 -11.49
CA TYR A 195 -5.40 -4.62 -11.06
C TYR A 195 -5.52 -4.82 -9.56
N GLN A 196 -4.90 -5.87 -8.99
CA GLN A 196 -4.94 -6.14 -7.55
C GLN A 196 -4.40 -4.96 -6.73
N MET A 197 -3.31 -4.33 -7.18
CA MET A 197 -2.74 -3.15 -6.50
C MET A 197 -3.65 -1.92 -6.54
N ARG A 198 -4.53 -1.81 -7.55
CA ARG A 198 -5.45 -0.67 -7.74
C ARG A 198 -6.92 -0.99 -7.46
N ALA A 199 -7.25 -2.22 -7.08
CA ALA A 199 -8.64 -2.68 -6.89
C ALA A 199 -9.37 -1.94 -5.76
N SER A 200 -8.63 -1.41 -4.78
CA SER A 200 -9.19 -0.54 -3.73
C SER A 200 -9.58 0.86 -4.24
N GLY A 201 -9.24 1.20 -5.49
CA GLY A 201 -9.43 2.53 -6.07
C GLY A 201 -8.70 3.61 -5.27
N LEU A 202 -7.47 3.30 -4.84
CA LEU A 202 -6.58 4.18 -4.09
C LEU A 202 -5.19 4.18 -4.75
N GLU A 203 -4.49 5.30 -4.63
CA GLU A 203 -3.06 5.38 -4.91
C GLU A 203 -2.33 6.27 -3.91
N ILE A 204 -1.03 6.00 -3.70
CA ILE A 204 -0.14 6.87 -2.93
C ILE A 204 0.48 7.88 -3.88
N TYR A 205 0.33 9.16 -3.59
CA TYR A 205 0.86 10.25 -4.43
C TYR A 205 2.03 11.00 -3.80
N ALA A 206 2.29 10.80 -2.51
CA ALA A 206 3.49 11.30 -1.85
C ALA A 206 3.81 10.50 -0.58
N ILE A 207 5.10 10.39 -0.29
CA ILE A 207 5.62 9.87 0.98
C ILE A 207 6.65 10.88 1.48
N ARG A 208 6.59 11.24 2.77
CA ARG A 208 7.49 12.20 3.41
C ARG A 208 7.98 11.66 4.74
N ASP A 209 9.13 12.13 5.20
CA ASP A 209 9.58 11.79 6.55
C ASP A 209 8.67 12.41 7.60
N LEU A 210 8.38 11.63 8.65
CA LEU A 210 7.71 12.13 9.84
C LEU A 210 8.77 12.77 10.77
N PRO A 211 8.74 14.09 11.00
CA PRO A 211 9.75 14.75 11.83
C PRO A 211 9.70 14.29 13.28
N GLN A 212 10.86 14.27 13.96
CA GLN A 212 11.01 13.74 15.32
C GLN A 212 10.07 14.37 16.37
N GLU A 213 9.67 15.63 16.19
CA GLU A 213 8.73 16.32 17.09
C GLU A 213 7.31 15.69 17.10
N ASN A 214 7.02 14.77 16.17
CA ASN A 214 5.72 14.14 15.97
C ASN A 214 5.73 12.61 16.18
N LEU A 215 6.79 12.07 16.81
CA LEU A 215 6.93 10.67 17.18
C LEU A 215 6.34 10.36 18.56
#